data_AF-A0A0Q4BCQ1-F1
#
_entry.id   AF-A0A0Q4BCQ1-F1
#
_cell.length_a   1.000
_cell.length_b   1.000
_cell.length_c   1.000
_cell.angle_alpha   90.00
_cell.angle_beta   90.00
_cell.angle_gamma   90.00
#
_symmetry.space_group_name_H-M   'P 1'
#
loop_
_entity.id
_entity.type
_entity.pdbx_description
1 polymer ?
#
loop_
_entity_poly.entity_id
_entity_poly.type
_entity_poly.pdbx_seq_one_letter_code
_entity_poly.pdbx_strand_id
1 'polypeptide(L)' 'MDHRSCGTIDYVDPRDMMKVYCNCGRIIGLDAAQMNLKLSLRKELQCTHCRNSRISRDIEELNALFEGTPEEGI' A
#
# COMPACT_ATOMS: atom_id res chain seq x y z
N MET A 1 17.53 -23.63 -1.27
CA MET A 1 17.65 -22.45 -0.39
C MET A 1 17.30 -21.24 -1.25
N ASP A 2 16.02 -20.88 -1.26
CA ASP A 2 15.47 -19.83 -2.11
C ASP A 2 15.86 -18.45 -1.56
N HIS A 3 16.88 -17.84 -2.15
CA HIS A 3 17.20 -16.42 -1.96
C HIS A 3 16.09 -15.56 -2.58
N ARG A 4 14.99 -15.37 -1.84
CA ARG A 4 14.13 -14.20 -2.06
C ARG A 4 14.91 -12.98 -1.62
N SER A 5 15.65 -12.39 -2.55
CA SER A 5 16.27 -11.09 -2.40
C SER A 5 15.18 -10.06 -2.10
N CYS A 6 15.04 -9.71 -0.83
CA CYS A 6 14.34 -8.50 -0.41
C CYS A 6 15.25 -7.32 -0.80
N GLY A 7 15.30 -7.00 -2.09
CA GLY A 7 16.01 -5.83 -2.60
C GLY A 7 15.20 -4.57 -2.26
N THR A 8 15.86 -3.56 -1.70
CA THR A 8 15.28 -2.22 -1.63
C THR A 8 15.12 -1.66 -3.05
N ILE A 9 14.25 -0.66 -3.22
CA ILE A 9 13.96 -0.02 -4.52
C ILE A 9 15.24 0.45 -5.24
N ASP A 10 16.33 0.67 -4.51
CA ASP A 10 17.64 1.12 -5.03
C ASP A 10 18.29 0.17 -6.05
N TYR A 11 17.88 -1.09 -6.12
CA TYR A 11 18.44 -2.09 -7.05
C TYR A 11 17.66 -2.27 -8.35
N VAL A 12 16.53 -1.58 -8.53
CA VAL A 12 15.70 -1.72 -9.73
C VAL A 12 16.05 -0.62 -10.73
N ASP A 13 16.47 -1.00 -11.93
CA ASP A 13 16.73 -0.01 -13.01
C ASP A 13 15.42 0.74 -13.30
N PRO A 14 15.44 2.09 -13.37
CA PRO A 14 14.23 2.88 -13.67
C PRO A 14 13.54 2.50 -14.98
N ARG A 15 14.23 1.83 -15.91
CA ARG A 15 13.66 1.30 -17.17
C ARG A 15 12.82 0.04 -16.96
N ASP A 16 13.08 -0.71 -15.89
CA ASP A 16 12.34 -1.93 -15.54
C ASP A 16 11.08 -1.63 -14.70
N MET A 17 10.84 -0.37 -14.36
CA MET A 17 9.65 0.08 -13.65
C MET A 17 8.46 0.27 -14.60
N MET A 18 7.39 -0.46 -14.33
CA MET A 18 6.10 -0.25 -14.96
C MET A 18 5.44 1.01 -14.41
N LYS A 19 4.98 1.88 -15.30
CA LYS A 19 4.25 3.11 -14.94
C LYS A 19 2.76 2.83 -14.86
N VAL A 20 2.15 3.14 -13.73
CA VAL A 20 0.71 2.96 -13.48
C VAL A 20 0.10 4.28 -13.09
N TYR A 21 -1.11 4.55 -13.59
CA TYR A 21 -1.90 5.69 -13.20
C TYR A 21 -2.71 5.38 -11.94
N CYS A 22 -2.50 6.17 -10.89
CA CYS A 22 -3.38 6.17 -9.73
C CYS A 22 -4.61 7.05 -10.01
N ASN A 23 -5.74 6.73 -9.40
CA ASN A 23 -7.01 7.48 -9.54
C ASN A 23 -6.90 8.96 -9.13
N CYS A 24 -5.91 9.34 -8.31
CA CYS A 24 -5.64 10.75 -7.99
C CYS A 24 -4.86 11.51 -9.07
N GLY A 25 -4.55 10.88 -10.21
CA GLY A 25 -3.79 11.48 -11.32
C GLY A 25 -2.27 11.35 -11.21
N ARG A 26 -1.74 10.78 -10.11
CA ARG A 26 -0.29 10.54 -9.98
C ARG A 26 0.15 9.29 -10.73
N ILE A 27 1.31 9.38 -11.39
CA ILE A 27 1.99 8.23 -11.99
C ILE A 27 2.88 7.59 -10.92
N ILE A 28 2.81 6.26 -10.79
CA ILE A 28 3.68 5.49 -9.91
C ILE A 28 4.49 4.47 -10.70
N GLY A 29 5.75 4.29 -10.31
CA GLY A 29 6.58 3.19 -10.77
C GLY A 29 6.40 1.97 -9.89
N LEU A 30 6.13 0.82 -10.49
CA LEU A 30 6.09 -0.48 -9.84
C LEU A 30 6.95 -1.45 -10.65
N ASP A 31 7.79 -2.25 -9.99
CA ASP A 31 8.44 -3.36 -10.68
C ASP A 31 7.41 -4.45 -11.02
N ALA A 32 7.78 -5.32 -11.97
CA ALA A 32 6.90 -6.39 -12.45
C ALA A 32 6.46 -7.35 -11.34
N ALA A 33 7.30 -7.64 -10.34
CA ALA A 33 6.94 -8.54 -9.24
C ALA A 33 5.91 -7.88 -8.31
N GLN A 34 6.09 -6.60 -7.97
CA GLN A 34 5.11 -5.83 -7.20
C GLN A 34 3.77 -5.68 -7.94
N MET A 35 3.81 -5.44 -9.25
CA MET A 35 2.62 -5.36 -10.09
C MET A 35 1.84 -6.69 -10.05
N ASN A 36 2.53 -7.79 -10.34
CA ASN A 36 1.93 -9.13 -10.37
C ASN A 36 1.37 -9.53 -8.99
N LEU A 37 2.07 -9.21 -7.91
CA LEU A 37 1.60 -9.48 -6.55
C LEU A 37 0.34 -8.66 -6.21
N LYS A 38 0.29 -7.37 -6.58
CA LYS A 38 -0.88 -6.54 -6.31
C LYS A 38 -2.10 -7.02 -7.10
N LEU A 39 -1.91 -7.37 -8.37
CA LEU A 39 -2.96 -7.92 -9.22
C LEU A 39 -3.47 -9.29 -8.73
N SER A 40 -2.56 -10.19 -8.32
CA SER A 40 -2.95 -11.51 -7.82
C SER A 40 -3.74 -11.44 -6.51
N LEU A 41 -3.43 -10.47 -5.66
CA LEU A 41 -4.18 -10.15 -4.44
C LEU A 41 -5.46 -9.34 -4.69
N ARG A 42 -5.79 -9.06 -5.96
CA ARG A 42 -6.91 -8.18 -6.38
C ARG A 42 -6.90 -6.83 -5.66
N LYS A 43 -5.71 -6.32 -5.35
CA LYS A 43 -5.53 -5.03 -4.70
C LYS A 43 -5.47 -3.93 -5.75
N GLU A 44 -6.07 -2.80 -5.43
CA GLU A 44 -5.98 -1.61 -6.27
C GLU A 44 -4.55 -1.08 -6.36
N LEU A 45 -4.19 -0.60 -7.55
CA LEU A 45 -2.90 0.03 -7.82
C LEU A 45 -2.98 1.52 -7.45
N GLN A 46 -2.66 1.82 -6.20
CA GLN A 46 -2.73 3.17 -5.67
C GLN A 46 -1.34 3.73 -5.36
N CYS A 47 -1.18 5.06 -5.49
CA CYS A 47 0.01 5.75 -5.01
C CYS A 47 0.08 5.72 -3.48
N THR A 48 1.28 5.93 -2.93
CA THR A 48 1.49 5.90 -1.47
C THR A 48 0.57 6.86 -0.72
N HIS A 49 0.25 8.02 -1.32
CA HIS A 49 -0.65 8.99 -0.70
C HIS A 49 -2.10 8.48 -0.61
N CYS A 50 -2.69 8.01 -1.71
CA CYS A 50 -4.04 7.44 -1.70
C CYS A 50 -4.11 6.18 -0.83
N ARG A 51 -3.09 5.33 -0.93
CA ARG A 51 -2.98 4.12 -0.10
C ARG A 51 -2.99 4.47 1.38
N ASN A 52 -2.16 5.44 1.80
CA ASN A 52 -2.08 5.85 3.19
C ASN A 52 -3.35 6.55 3.66
N SER A 53 -3.95 7.42 2.82
CA SER A 53 -5.23 8.06 3.15
C SER A 53 -6.35 7.03 3.38
N ARG A 54 -6.42 5.98 2.54
CA ARG A 54 -7.37 4.88 2.75
C ARG A 54 -7.08 4.12 4.04
N ILE A 55 -5.83 3.71 4.26
CA ILE A 55 -5.43 2.99 5.48
C ILE A 55 -5.74 3.81 6.74
N SER A 56 -5.46 5.11 6.73
CA SER A 56 -5.78 6.00 7.85
C SER A 56 -7.27 6.04 8.15
N ARG A 57 -8.13 6.13 7.11
CA ARG A 57 -9.58 6.07 7.29
C ARG A 57 -10.04 4.72 7.85
N ASP A 58 -9.50 3.62 7.31
CA ASP A 58 -9.82 2.27 7.80
C ASP A 58 -9.43 2.12 9.28
N ILE A 59 -8.30 2.71 9.71
CA ILE A 59 -7.87 2.73 11.12
C ILE A 59 -8.81 3.59 11.97
N GLU A 60 -9.20 4.78 11.51
CA GLU A 60 -10.15 5.65 12.23
C GLU A 60 -11.50 4.97 12.44
N GLU A 61 -12.02 4.26 11.43
CA GLU A 61 -13.26 3.50 11.52
C GLU A 61 -13.15 2.35 12.53
N LEU A 62 -12.05 1.61 12.50
CA LEU A 62 -11.78 0.56 13.49
C LEU A 62 -11.64 1.13 14.90
N ASN A 63 -10.92 2.23 15.07
CA ASN A 63 -10.78 2.88 16.36
C ASN A 63 -12.14 3.35 16.88
N ALA A 64 -12.99 3.95 16.04
CA ALA A 64 -14.35 4.33 16.44
C ALA A 64 -15.22 3.15 16.91
N LEU A 65 -14.95 1.93 16.42
CA LEU A 65 -15.65 0.71 16.85
C LEU A 65 -15.13 0.14 18.18
N PHE A 66 -13.86 0.36 18.52
CA PHE A 66 -13.17 -0.32 19.63
C PHE A 66 -12.62 0.63 20.71
N GLU A 67 -12.59 1.93 20.49
CA GLU A 67 -12.36 2.93 21.52
C GLU A 67 -13.61 2.95 22.41
N GLY A 68 -13.56 2.17 23.49
CA GLY A 68 -14.61 2.10 24.50
C GLY A 68 -15.00 3.50 24.99
N THR A 69 -16.27 3.68 25.34
CA THR A 69 -16.71 4.89 26.04
C THR A 69 -15.82 5.14 27.26
N PRO A 70 -15.47 6.39 27.59
CA PRO A 70 -14.64 6.74 28.75
C PRO A 70 -15.30 6.44 30.13
N GLU A 71 -16.17 5.45 30.22
CA GLU A 71 -16.96 5.01 31.38
C GLU A 71 -16.33 3.78 32.06
N GLU A 72 -14.99 3.71 32.14
CA GLU A 72 -14.28 2.87 33.12
C GLU A 72 -13.24 3.72 33.86
N GLY A 73 -13.69 4.88 34.33
CA GLY A 73 -13.04 5.59 35.42
C GLY A 73 -13.74 5.27 36.73
N ILE A 74 -13.37 4.16 37.38
CA ILE A 74 -13.51 3.93 38.84
C ILE A 74 -12.26 3.19 39.32
#